data_AF-X8CV08-F1
#
_entry.id   AF-X8CV08-F1
#
_cell.length_a   1.000
_cell.length_b   1.000
_cell.length_c   1.000
_cell.angle_alpha   90.00
_cell.angle_beta   90.00
_cell.angle_gamma   90.00
#
_symmetry.space_group_name_H-M   'P 1'
#
loop_
_entity.id
_entity.type
_entity.pdbx_description
1 polymer ?
#
loop_
_entity_poly.entity_id
_entity_poly.type
_entity_poly.pdbx_seq_one_letter_code
_entity_poly.pdbx_strand_id
1 'polypeptide(L)'
;MRIVAAARRGQLMWLTLILAAVTLVLTPITIDAGAWLYDRQPNPSPILREHAARGGVMTYFSAALLVVAVLLVALRIVERRSDRRRVVLHAVVAIVVLATGIASTLQIYRVGDAGAHAVWGG
;
A
#
# COMPACT_ATOMS: atom_id res chain seq x y z
N MET A 1 18.97 -27.64 -1.47
CA MET A 1 17.79 -26.89 -0.96
C MET A 1 18.01 -25.37 -0.76
N ARG A 2 19.16 -24.89 -0.26
CA ARG A 2 19.39 -23.45 0.04
C ARG A 2 19.41 -22.51 -1.18
N ILE A 3 19.86 -22.99 -2.34
CA ILE A 3 19.96 -22.20 -3.59
C ILE A 3 18.57 -21.86 -4.16
N VAL A 4 17.65 -22.85 -4.15
CA VAL A 4 16.26 -22.67 -4.61
C VAL A 4 15.52 -21.65 -3.72
N ALA A 5 15.73 -21.69 -2.40
CA ALA A 5 15.14 -20.74 -1.46
C ALA A 5 15.68 -19.31 -1.63
N ALA A 6 16.95 -19.14 -2.01
CA ALA A 6 17.54 -17.83 -2.29
C ALA A 6 17.05 -17.25 -3.64
N ALA A 7 16.93 -18.08 -4.67
CA ALA A 7 16.39 -17.69 -5.98
C ALA A 7 14.92 -17.22 -5.88
N ARG A 8 14.08 -17.96 -5.15
CA ARG A 8 12.68 -17.58 -4.88
C ARG A 8 12.54 -16.23 -4.15
N ARG A 9 13.42 -15.94 -3.18
CA ARG A 9 13.43 -14.64 -2.48
C ARG A 9 13.74 -13.46 -3.42
N GLY A 10 14.62 -13.66 -4.41
CA GLY A 10 14.94 -12.63 -5.39
C GLY A 10 13.77 -12.32 -6.33
N GLN A 11 13.07 -13.37 -6.80
CA GLN A 11 11.89 -13.20 -7.67
C GLN A 11 10.74 -12.51 -6.96
N LEU A 12 10.41 -12.94 -5.73
CA LEU A 12 9.34 -12.32 -4.95
C LEU A 12 9.58 -10.83 -4.71
N MET A 13 10.83 -10.42 -4.50
CA MET A 13 11.18 -9.02 -4.32
C MET A 13 10.87 -8.16 -5.56
N TRP A 14 11.27 -8.61 -6.75
CA TRP A 14 10.96 -7.89 -7.99
C TRP A 14 9.47 -7.88 -8.28
N LEU A 15 8.77 -8.99 -8.01
CA LEU A 15 7.31 -9.05 -8.12
C LEU A 15 6.63 -8.07 -7.18
N THR A 16 7.08 -7.93 -5.92
CA THR A 16 6.55 -6.95 -4.97
C THR A 16 6.79 -5.51 -5.45
N LEU A 17 7.97 -5.21 -5.98
CA LEU A 17 8.27 -3.88 -6.53
C LEU A 17 7.36 -3.55 -7.72
N ILE A 18 7.25 -4.47 -8.68
CA ILE A 18 6.39 -4.32 -9.86
C ILE A 18 4.93 -4.16 -9.43
N LEU A 19 4.47 -5.02 -8.51
CA LEU A 19 3.12 -4.94 -7.98
C LEU A 19 2.86 -3.59 -7.31
N ALA A 20 3.76 -3.10 -6.46
CA ALA A 20 3.59 -1.81 -5.81
C ALA A 20 3.54 -0.65 -6.82
N ALA A 21 4.35 -0.69 -7.87
CA ALA A 21 4.34 0.30 -8.94
C ALA A 21 3.02 0.27 -9.72
N VAL A 22 2.55 -0.93 -10.09
CA VAL A 22 1.26 -1.11 -10.76
C VAL A 22 0.11 -0.64 -9.86
N THR A 23 0.12 -0.99 -8.58
CA THR A 23 -0.87 -0.52 -7.60
C THR A 23 -0.90 1.00 -7.52
N LEU A 24 0.26 1.66 -7.44
CA LEU A 24 0.33 3.13 -7.42
C LEU A 24 -0.28 3.74 -8.69
N VAL A 25 -0.04 3.17 -9.86
CA VAL A 25 -0.62 3.65 -11.13
C VAL A 25 -2.12 3.42 -11.19
N LEU A 26 -2.59 2.25 -10.78
CA LEU A 26 -4.01 1.91 -10.82
C LEU A 26 -4.84 2.65 -9.76
N THR A 27 -4.25 2.97 -8.61
CA THR A 27 -4.97 3.62 -7.50
C THR A 27 -5.69 4.91 -7.91
N PRO A 28 -5.05 5.93 -8.52
CA PRO A 28 -5.76 7.14 -8.95
C PRO A 28 -6.82 6.85 -10.01
N ILE A 29 -6.59 5.90 -10.94
CA ILE A 29 -7.60 5.49 -11.93
C ILE A 29 -8.86 4.94 -11.24
N THR A 30 -8.68 4.12 -10.20
CA THR A 30 -9.82 3.58 -9.43
C THR A 30 -10.51 4.64 -8.57
N ILE A 31 -9.77 5.63 -8.07
CA ILE A 31 -10.34 6.78 -7.34
C ILE A 31 -11.19 7.62 -8.29
N ASP A 32 -10.70 7.94 -9.48
CA ASP A 32 -11.42 8.73 -10.48
C ASP A 32 -12.70 8.03 -10.93
N ALA A 33 -12.66 6.70 -11.12
CA ALA A 33 -13.84 5.90 -11.42
C ALA A 33 -14.87 5.96 -10.28
N GLY A 34 -14.43 5.91 -9.02
CA GLY A 34 -15.29 6.07 -7.85
C GLY A 34 -15.88 7.47 -7.74
N ALA A 35 -15.08 8.51 -7.99
CA ALA A 35 -15.52 9.91 -8.00
C ALA A 35 -16.59 10.16 -9.07
N TRP A 36 -16.40 9.63 -10.28
CA TRP A 36 -17.40 9.72 -11.36
C TRP A 36 -18.75 9.08 -10.99
N LEU A 37 -18.74 8.01 -10.19
CA LEU A 37 -19.96 7.38 -9.69
C LEU A 37 -20.57 8.19 -8.55
N TYR A 38 -19.74 8.72 -7.64
CA TYR A 38 -20.15 9.59 -6.56
C TYR A 38 -20.87 10.84 -7.09
N ASP A 39 -20.38 11.46 -8.16
CA ASP A 39 -20.98 12.66 -8.78
C ASP A 39 -22.38 12.40 -9.39
N ARG A 40 -22.75 11.14 -9.62
CA ARG A 40 -24.10 10.77 -10.05
C ARG A 40 -25.10 10.68 -8.92
N GLN A 41 -24.65 10.78 -7.66
CA GLN A 41 -25.51 10.72 -6.51
C GLN A 41 -25.98 12.13 -6.13
N PRO A 42 -27.29 12.48 -6.30
CA PRO A 42 -27.76 13.85 -6.06
C PRO A 42 -27.65 14.26 -4.59
N ASN A 43 -27.82 13.31 -3.67
CA ASN A 43 -27.78 13.54 -2.22
C ASN A 43 -26.98 12.42 -1.54
N PRO A 44 -25.63 12.46 -1.59
CA PRO A 44 -24.81 11.41 -1.00
C PRO A 44 -24.96 11.42 0.52
N SER A 45 -25.24 10.25 1.10
CA SER A 45 -25.35 10.10 2.56
C SER A 45 -24.03 10.46 3.25
N PRO A 46 -24.04 10.88 4.53
CA PRO A 46 -22.81 11.22 5.25
C PRO A 46 -21.76 10.11 5.23
N ILE A 47 -22.17 8.85 5.34
CA ILE A 47 -21.27 7.69 5.32
C ILE A 47 -20.65 7.47 3.93
N LEU A 48 -21.39 7.74 2.85
CA LEU A 48 -20.85 7.68 1.48
C LEU A 48 -19.81 8.78 1.24
N ARG A 49 -20.02 9.99 1.78
CA ARG A 49 -19.03 11.07 1.72
C ARG A 49 -17.75 10.70 2.45
N GLU A 50 -17.88 10.06 3.62
CA GLU A 50 -16.73 9.56 4.39
C GLU A 50 -15.98 8.46 3.63
N HIS A 51 -16.69 7.51 3.01
CA HIS A 51 -16.08 6.52 2.13
C HIS A 51 -15.28 7.17 1.00
N ALA A 52 -15.87 8.13 0.28
CA ALA A 52 -15.22 8.85 -0.81
C ALA A 52 -13.97 9.62 -0.33
N ALA A 53 -14.07 10.34 0.79
CA ALA A 53 -12.95 11.08 1.36
C ALA A 53 -11.79 10.16 1.78
N ARG A 54 -12.09 9.02 2.44
CA ARG A 54 -11.09 8.03 2.82
C ARG A 54 -10.48 7.31 1.62
N GLY A 55 -11.29 7.02 0.60
CA GLY A 55 -10.84 6.43 -0.66
C GLY A 55 -9.92 7.37 -1.44
N GLY A 56 -10.23 8.67 -1.46
CA GLY A 56 -9.46 9.69 -2.17
C GLY A 56 -8.01 9.83 -1.73
N VAL A 57 -7.67 9.44 -0.49
CA VAL A 57 -6.29 9.48 0.00
C VAL A 57 -5.50 8.18 -0.28
N MET A 58 -6.09 7.16 -0.91
CA MET A 58 -5.43 5.87 -1.18
C MET A 58 -4.17 5.98 -2.03
N THR A 59 -4.07 7.00 -2.90
CA THR A 59 -2.84 7.23 -3.69
C THR A 59 -1.62 7.46 -2.80
N TYR A 60 -1.79 8.12 -1.64
CA TYR A 60 -0.68 8.32 -0.70
C TYR A 60 -0.26 7.00 -0.02
N PHE A 61 -1.21 6.11 0.27
CA PHE A 61 -0.92 4.80 0.84
C PHE A 61 -0.22 3.89 -0.16
N SER A 62 -0.68 3.85 -1.42
CA SER A 62 0.00 3.07 -2.46
C SER A 62 1.38 3.64 -2.80
N ALA A 63 1.58 4.96 -2.74
CA ALA A 63 2.90 5.58 -2.88
C ALA A 63 3.83 5.17 -1.72
N ALA A 64 3.34 5.16 -0.47
CA ALA A 64 4.10 4.70 0.68
C ALA A 64 4.51 3.22 0.55
N LEU A 65 3.62 2.37 0.04
CA LEU A 65 3.93 0.96 -0.25
C LEU A 65 5.03 0.81 -1.31
N LEU A 66 5.02 1.63 -2.37
CA LEU A 66 6.09 1.66 -3.36
C LEU A 66 7.42 2.10 -2.75
N VAL A 67 7.41 3.15 -1.93
CA VAL A 67 8.60 3.63 -1.20
C VAL A 67 9.18 2.49 -0.35
N VAL A 68 8.35 1.76 0.39
CA VAL A 68 8.77 0.60 1.17
C VAL A 68 9.37 -0.50 0.28
N ALA A 69 8.76 -0.82 -0.86
CA ALA A 69 9.29 -1.80 -1.79
C ALA A 69 10.68 -1.39 -2.33
N VAL A 70 10.85 -0.11 -2.69
CA VAL A 70 12.15 0.45 -3.11
C VAL A 70 13.18 0.37 -1.98
N LEU A 71 12.81 0.71 -0.74
CA LEU A 71 13.70 0.61 0.42
C LEU A 71 14.19 -0.82 0.65
N LEU A 72 13.31 -1.81 0.51
CA LEU A 72 13.66 -3.23 0.66
C LEU A 72 14.63 -3.70 -0.45
N VAL A 73 14.42 -3.26 -1.69
CA VAL A 73 15.33 -3.53 -2.82
C VAL A 73 16.68 -2.85 -2.59
N ALA A 74 16.68 -1.58 -2.22
CA ALA A 74 17.89 -0.82 -1.94
C ALA A 74 18.71 -1.44 -0.79
N LEU A 75 18.03 -1.81 0.30
CA LEU A 75 18.64 -2.52 1.42
C LEU A 75 19.37 -3.76 0.91
N ARG A 76 18.69 -4.62 0.14
CA ARG A 76 19.27 -5.87 -0.41
C ARG A 76 20.49 -5.64 -1.32
N ILE A 77 20.51 -4.56 -2.09
CA ILE A 77 21.64 -4.22 -2.98
C ILE A 77 22.83 -3.76 -2.15
N VAL A 78 22.61 -2.85 -1.19
CA VAL A 78 23.65 -2.30 -0.30
C VAL A 78 24.20 -3.38 0.63
N GLU A 79 23.35 -4.30 1.06
CA GLU A 79 23.69 -5.45 1.90
C GLU A 79 24.83 -6.33 1.34
N ARG A 80 25.12 -6.29 0.05
CA ARG A 80 26.28 -7.01 -0.50
C ARG A 80 27.65 -6.42 -0.06
N ARG A 81 27.67 -5.35 0.74
CA ARG A 81 28.86 -4.67 1.32
C ARG A 81 28.65 -4.44 2.87
N SER A 82 29.67 -4.53 3.73
CA SER A 82 29.62 -4.85 5.22
C SER A 82 29.21 -3.74 6.25
N ASP A 83 29.05 -4.15 7.55
CA ASP A 83 29.17 -3.48 8.90
C ASP A 83 27.95 -3.01 9.75
N ARG A 84 28.17 -2.89 11.10
CA ARG A 84 27.21 -2.71 12.26
C ARG A 84 26.14 -1.62 12.10
N ARG A 85 26.39 -0.62 11.26
CA ARG A 85 25.40 0.37 10.78
C ARG A 85 24.17 -0.30 10.14
N ARG A 86 24.32 -1.54 9.66
CA ARG A 86 23.24 -2.41 9.18
C ARG A 86 22.17 -2.71 10.21
N VAL A 87 22.49 -2.96 11.48
CA VAL A 87 21.46 -3.37 12.46
C VAL A 87 20.46 -2.23 12.67
N VAL A 88 20.96 -0.99 12.81
CA VAL A 88 20.11 0.19 12.93
C VAL A 88 19.30 0.41 11.65
N LEU A 89 19.93 0.33 10.48
CA LEU A 89 19.24 0.48 9.19
C LEU A 89 18.12 -0.56 9.02
N HIS A 90 18.38 -1.82 9.35
CA HIS A 90 17.39 -2.89 9.29
C HIS A 90 16.25 -2.65 10.27
N ALA A 91 16.55 -2.24 11.50
CA ALA A 91 15.53 -1.92 12.48
C ALA A 91 14.63 -0.78 12.01
N VAL A 92 15.22 0.30 11.47
CA VAL A 92 14.46 1.43 10.90
C VAL A 92 13.59 0.98 9.73
N VAL A 93 14.14 0.24 8.76
CA VAL A 93 13.37 -0.27 7.62
C VAL A 93 12.24 -1.19 8.09
N ALA A 94 12.50 -2.07 9.06
CA ALA A 94 11.48 -2.96 9.62
C ALA A 94 10.34 -2.18 10.28
N ILE A 95 10.65 -1.13 11.06
CA ILE A 95 9.65 -0.25 11.67
C ILE A 95 8.82 0.45 10.58
N VAL A 96 9.45 1.01 9.55
CA VAL A 96 8.76 1.69 8.44
C VAL A 96 7.85 0.73 7.68
N VAL A 97 8.32 -0.49 7.40
CA VAL A 97 7.53 -1.55 6.76
C VAL A 97 6.29 -1.87 7.59
N LEU A 98 6.47 -2.13 8.90
CA LEU A 98 5.37 -2.48 9.80
C LEU A 98 4.36 -1.33 9.93
N ALA A 99 4.85 -0.10 10.15
CA ALA A 99 3.99 1.08 10.27
C ALA A 99 3.16 1.30 8.99
N THR A 100 3.81 1.22 7.81
CA THR A 100 3.13 1.39 6.52
C THR A 100 2.12 0.28 6.26
N GLY A 101 2.47 -0.97 6.55
CA GLY A 101 1.58 -2.13 6.36
C GLY A 101 0.35 -2.08 7.27
N ILE A 102 0.55 -1.77 8.56
CA ILE A 102 -0.55 -1.62 9.53
C ILE A 102 -1.45 -0.45 9.12
N ALA A 103 -0.87 0.72 8.85
CA ALA A 103 -1.64 1.91 8.47
C ALA A 103 -2.46 1.67 7.19
N SER A 104 -1.85 1.03 6.17
CA SER A 104 -2.55 0.68 4.93
C SER A 104 -3.69 -0.30 5.17
N THR A 105 -3.48 -1.32 6.01
CA THR A 105 -4.51 -2.31 6.34
C THR A 105 -5.70 -1.67 7.05
N LEU A 106 -5.43 -0.84 8.05
CA LEU A 106 -6.47 -0.11 8.79
C LEU A 106 -7.26 0.82 7.88
N GLN A 107 -6.57 1.52 6.96
CA GLN A 107 -7.25 2.44 6.07
C GLN A 107 -8.08 1.71 5.00
N ILE A 108 -7.60 0.61 4.44
CA ILE A 108 -8.39 -0.25 3.53
C ILE A 108 -9.65 -0.76 4.25
N TYR A 109 -9.50 -1.25 5.49
CA TYR A 109 -10.65 -1.66 6.30
C TYR A 109 -11.65 -0.51 6.49
N ARG A 110 -11.19 0.69 6.87
CA ARG A 110 -12.07 1.86 7.08
C ARG A 110 -12.77 2.35 5.83
N VAL A 111 -12.13 2.25 4.66
CA VAL A 111 -12.75 2.55 3.36
C VAL A 111 -13.82 1.50 3.06
N GLY A 112 -13.49 0.22 3.21
CA GLY A 112 -14.41 -0.89 2.94
C GLY A 112 -15.63 -0.91 3.87
N ASP A 113 -15.41 -0.70 5.16
CA ASP A 113 -16.46 -0.63 6.20
C ASP A 113 -17.47 0.49 5.91
N ALA A 114 -16.97 1.71 5.64
CA ALA A 114 -17.83 2.83 5.24
C ALA A 114 -18.59 2.54 3.93
N GLY A 115 -17.96 1.87 2.97
CA GLY A 115 -18.60 1.47 1.72
C GLY A 115 -19.70 0.42 1.93
N ALA A 116 -19.45 -0.57 2.79
CA ALA A 116 -20.43 -1.59 3.16
C ALA A 116 -21.64 -0.96 3.85
N HIS A 117 -21.42 -0.06 4.82
CA HIS A 117 -22.50 0.67 5.47
C HIS A 117 -23.26 1.60 4.51
N ALA A 118 -22.61 2.18 3.50
CA ALA A 118 -23.28 3.02 2.51
C ALA A 118 -24.29 2.25 1.64
N VAL A 119 -24.09 0.95 1.44
CA VAL A 119 -24.96 0.10 0.60
C VAL A 119 -25.93 -0.74 1.44
N TRP A 120 -25.47 -1.28 2.57
CA TRP A 120 -26.17 -2.29 3.36
C TRP A 120 -26.51 -1.84 4.80
N GLY A 121 -26.18 -0.60 5.17
CA GLY A 121 -26.27 -0.11 6.54
C GLY A 121 -27.68 0.16 7.08
N GLY A 122 -28.70 0.20 6.21
CA GLY A 122 -30.07 0.57 6.57
C GLY A 122 -30.29 2.09 6.64
#